data_AF-V1CH78-F1
#
_entry.id   AF-V1CH78-F1
#
_cell.length_a   1.000
_cell.length_b   1.000
_cell.length_c   1.000
_cell.angle_alpha   90.00
_cell.angle_beta   90.00
_cell.angle_gamma   90.00
#
_symmetry.space_group_name_H-M   'P 1'
#
loop_
_entity.id
_entity.type
_entity.pdbx_description
1 polymer ?
#
loop_
_entity_poly.entity_id
_entity_poly.type
_entity_poly.pdbx_seq_one_letter_code
_entity_poly.pdbx_strand_id
1 'polypeptide(L)'
;MRRIGAILFSLIMLIMVAAPIANAADFGVTSTSPKDKETGVPLENMGVKVFFNEEVYSKDNEKENAKKCKIIDSDGKEIETIVLFNPKDKKVALVLAKSKDKKGKAITIKPLSNYKLVIEKGFKSAGGTELSKDHSVTFETVNPSTTMKISMGMMALMVVGMVFASSRAMKKDKEADEKKKTEKVNPYKVAKKTGKSVEDVVAAEKKKKEKEVSKLGAEDEDDYEEVPEIRSRLFKVSHPKNAGDFGSKYVEKVRARNAKNAMIQAKIKAAKKGKGKRKK
;
A
#
# COMPACT_ATOMS: atom_id res chain seq x y z
N MET A 1 52.50 -64.06 7.02
CA MET A 1 51.94 -63.13 6.01
C MET A 1 50.41 -63.20 5.88
N ARG A 2 49.76 -64.37 5.81
CA ARG A 2 48.28 -64.48 5.62
C ARG A 2 47.42 -63.81 6.71
N ARG A 3 47.88 -63.83 7.97
CA ARG A 3 47.14 -63.23 9.11
C ARG A 3 47.30 -61.70 9.21
N ILE A 4 48.46 -61.17 8.83
CA ILE A 4 48.73 -59.72 8.86
C ILE A 4 47.95 -59.01 7.74
N GLY A 5 47.86 -59.64 6.56
CA GLY A 5 47.02 -59.15 5.46
C GLY A 5 45.53 -59.11 5.84
N ALA A 6 45.02 -60.14 6.54
CA ALA A 6 43.64 -60.16 7.02
C ALA A 6 43.35 -59.09 8.08
N ILE A 7 44.31 -58.78 8.95
CA ILE A 7 44.19 -57.71 9.95
C ILE A 7 44.22 -56.32 9.28
N LEU A 8 45.09 -56.11 8.30
CA LEU A 8 45.12 -54.86 7.55
C LEU A 8 43.83 -54.65 6.74
N PHE A 9 43.32 -55.71 6.10
CA PHE A 9 42.10 -55.66 5.29
C PHE A 9 40.85 -55.41 6.15
N SER A 10 40.81 -55.98 7.37
CA SER A 10 39.72 -55.72 8.32
C SER A 10 39.77 -54.31 8.92
N LEU A 11 40.97 -53.75 9.18
CA LEU A 11 41.11 -52.35 9.58
C LEU A 11 40.65 -51.37 8.47
N ILE A 12 41.00 -51.65 7.21
CA ILE A 12 40.59 -50.82 6.06
C ILE A 12 39.07 -50.89 5.84
N MET A 13 38.45 -52.06 6.02
CA MET A 13 36.99 -52.23 6.00
C MET A 13 36.30 -51.47 7.13
N LEU A 14 36.88 -51.44 8.34
CA LEU A 14 36.32 -50.69 9.48
C LEU A 14 36.31 -49.16 9.21
N ILE A 15 37.33 -48.66 8.52
CA ILE A 15 37.44 -47.23 8.14
C ILE A 15 36.45 -46.88 7.01
N MET A 16 36.14 -47.81 6.10
CA MET A 16 35.15 -47.59 5.04
C MET A 16 33.68 -47.61 5.53
N VAL A 17 33.38 -48.22 6.67
CA VAL A 17 32.04 -48.19 7.28
C VAL A 17 31.75 -46.85 7.99
N ALA A 18 32.79 -46.06 8.27
CA ALA A 18 32.65 -44.68 8.77
C ALA A 18 32.46 -43.69 7.61
N ALA A 19 31.55 -43.99 6.68
CA ALA A 19 31.02 -42.94 5.81
C ALA A 19 30.33 -41.92 6.73
N PRO A 20 30.63 -40.60 6.64
CA PRO A 20 29.84 -39.61 7.35
C PRO A 20 28.41 -39.79 6.84
N ILE A 21 27.52 -40.25 7.71
CA ILE A 21 26.09 -40.16 7.45
C ILE A 21 25.86 -38.68 7.17
N ALA A 22 25.60 -38.34 5.92
CA ALA A 22 25.19 -37.00 5.57
C ALA A 22 23.96 -36.75 6.44
N ASN A 23 24.10 -35.92 7.46
CA ASN A 23 22.99 -35.50 8.30
C ASN A 23 22.04 -34.74 7.36
N ALA A 24 21.10 -35.47 6.77
CA ALA A 24 19.96 -34.87 6.12
C ALA A 24 19.32 -33.95 7.18
N ALA A 25 19.15 -32.68 6.84
CA ALA A 25 18.52 -31.75 7.77
C ALA A 25 17.15 -32.31 8.16
N ASP A 26 16.89 -32.43 9.46
CA ASP A 26 15.62 -32.94 9.98
C ASP A 26 14.44 -32.22 9.33
N PHE A 27 13.38 -32.95 9.01
CA PHE A 27 12.16 -32.36 8.50
C PHE A 27 11.63 -31.27 9.45
N GLY A 28 11.34 -30.09 8.90
CA GLY A 28 11.06 -28.92 9.71
C GLY A 28 10.51 -27.73 8.92
N VAL A 29 10.06 -26.74 9.69
CA VAL A 29 9.65 -25.43 9.19
C VAL A 29 10.89 -24.59 8.93
N THR A 30 11.00 -24.03 7.73
CA THR A 30 12.10 -23.14 7.32
C THR A 30 11.78 -21.68 7.62
N SER A 31 10.53 -21.26 7.43
CA SER A 31 10.08 -19.90 7.73
C SER A 31 8.57 -19.80 7.82
N THR A 32 8.08 -18.70 8.38
CA THR A 32 6.66 -18.36 8.42
C THR A 32 6.43 -16.90 8.02
N SER A 33 5.22 -16.63 7.56
CA SER A 33 4.68 -15.29 7.36
C SER A 33 3.29 -15.24 7.99
N PRO A 34 3.09 -14.54 9.11
CA PRO A 34 4.06 -13.68 9.82
C PRO A 34 5.26 -14.45 10.39
N LYS A 35 6.39 -13.77 10.59
CA LYS A 35 7.57 -14.27 11.30
C LYS A 35 7.29 -14.35 12.80
N ASP A 36 8.10 -15.13 13.52
CA ASP A 36 8.00 -15.16 14.98
C ASP A 36 8.24 -13.77 15.59
N LYS A 37 7.32 -13.39 16.49
CA LYS A 37 7.21 -12.08 17.15
C LYS A 37 6.94 -10.90 16.21
N GLU A 38 6.45 -11.16 15.00
CA GLU A 38 6.04 -10.09 14.09
C GLU A 38 4.81 -9.35 14.62
N THR A 39 4.84 -8.01 14.55
CA THR A 39 3.76 -7.13 15.02
C THR A 39 3.07 -6.44 13.86
N GLY A 40 1.82 -6.01 14.05
CA GLY A 40 1.09 -5.27 13.03
C GLY A 40 0.46 -6.17 11.96
N VAL A 41 0.23 -7.44 12.30
CA VAL A 41 -0.40 -8.40 11.40
C VAL A 41 -1.85 -7.98 11.10
N PRO A 42 -2.26 -7.92 9.82
CA PRO A 42 -3.63 -7.56 9.46
C PRO A 42 -4.67 -8.49 10.10
N LEU A 43 -5.81 -7.92 10.48
CA LEU A 43 -6.93 -8.64 11.11
C LEU A 43 -7.76 -9.46 10.11
N GLU A 44 -7.89 -8.96 8.89
CA GLU A 44 -8.70 -9.60 7.85
C GLU A 44 -8.01 -10.85 7.32
N ASN A 45 -8.73 -11.97 7.27
CA ASN A 45 -8.21 -13.27 6.84
C ASN A 45 -6.95 -13.70 7.59
N MET A 46 -6.93 -13.50 8.92
CA MET A 46 -5.82 -13.87 9.79
C MET A 46 -5.35 -15.30 9.50
N GLY A 47 -4.09 -15.42 9.09
CA GLY A 47 -3.49 -16.71 8.81
C GLY A 47 -1.99 -16.66 8.70
N VAL A 48 -1.38 -17.82 8.84
CA VAL A 48 0.06 -18.02 8.84
C VAL A 48 0.44 -18.90 7.67
N LYS A 49 1.24 -18.37 6.77
CA LYS A 49 1.88 -19.13 5.71
C LYS A 49 3.13 -19.79 6.28
N VAL A 50 3.26 -21.09 6.09
CA VAL A 50 4.33 -21.92 6.63
C VAL A 50 5.10 -22.53 5.46
N PHE A 51 6.42 -22.39 5.50
CA PHE A 51 7.34 -22.98 4.54
C PHE A 51 8.10 -24.13 5.20
N PHE A 52 8.21 -25.26 4.52
CA PHE A 52 8.89 -26.46 5.00
C PHE A 52 10.14 -26.75 4.16
N ASN A 53 11.08 -27.53 4.71
CA ASN A 53 12.25 -28.00 3.95
C ASN A 53 11.90 -29.16 2.99
N GLU A 54 10.89 -29.96 3.32
CA GLU A 54 10.35 -31.04 2.47
C GLU A 54 8.95 -30.71 1.91
N GLU A 55 8.51 -31.48 0.92
CA GLU A 55 7.12 -31.43 0.45
C GLU A 55 6.19 -31.93 1.55
N VAL A 56 5.07 -31.23 1.76
CA VAL A 56 4.06 -31.55 2.79
C VAL A 56 2.68 -31.83 2.21
N TYR A 57 2.46 -31.50 0.94
CA TYR A 57 1.19 -31.78 0.28
C TYR A 57 1.14 -33.23 -0.24
N SER A 58 0.32 -34.06 0.41
CA SER A 58 -0.16 -35.35 -0.10
C SER A 58 -1.64 -35.53 0.26
N LYS A 59 -2.41 -36.20 -0.61
CA LYS A 59 -3.84 -36.47 -0.34
C LYS A 59 -4.04 -37.36 0.89
N ASP A 60 -3.09 -38.24 1.16
CA ASP A 60 -3.17 -39.21 2.25
C ASP A 60 -2.98 -38.53 3.62
N ASN A 61 -2.08 -37.54 3.72
CA ASN A 61 -1.73 -36.90 4.99
C ASN A 61 -2.52 -35.61 5.25
N GLU A 62 -3.21 -35.04 4.26
CA GLU A 62 -3.90 -33.74 4.35
C GLU A 62 -4.81 -33.63 5.58
N LYS A 63 -5.67 -34.63 5.81
CA LYS A 63 -6.64 -34.62 6.92
C LYS A 63 -5.97 -34.79 8.29
N GLU A 64 -4.89 -35.55 8.36
CA GLU A 64 -4.16 -35.78 9.62
C GLU A 64 -3.34 -34.54 9.97
N ASN A 65 -2.59 -34.00 9.01
CA ASN A 65 -1.76 -32.80 9.16
C ASN A 65 -2.60 -31.56 9.47
N ALA A 66 -3.81 -31.45 8.88
CA ALA A 66 -4.69 -30.33 9.17
C ALA A 66 -5.09 -30.25 10.66
N LYS A 67 -5.20 -31.39 11.36
CA LYS A 67 -5.54 -31.44 12.78
C LYS A 67 -4.36 -31.06 13.70
N LYS A 68 -3.14 -31.14 13.19
CA LYS A 68 -1.90 -30.83 13.92
C LYS A 68 -1.52 -29.35 13.86
N CYS A 69 -2.28 -28.52 13.13
CA CYS A 69 -2.04 -27.08 13.05
C CYS A 69 -3.14 -26.30 13.78
N LYS A 70 -2.75 -25.53 14.79
CA LYS A 70 -3.67 -24.79 15.64
C LYS A 70 -3.23 -23.34 15.76
N ILE A 71 -4.19 -22.43 15.80
CA ILE A 71 -3.94 -21.04 16.20
C ILE A 71 -4.56 -20.85 17.57
N ILE A 72 -3.77 -20.35 18.51
CA ILE A 72 -4.15 -20.11 19.89
C ILE A 72 -4.18 -18.60 20.11
N ASP A 73 -5.25 -18.11 20.75
CA ASP A 73 -5.36 -16.70 21.13
C ASP A 73 -4.57 -16.37 22.41
N SER A 74 -4.56 -15.09 22.76
CA SER A 74 -3.90 -14.58 23.97
C SER A 74 -4.44 -15.16 25.27
N ASP A 75 -5.70 -15.63 25.26
CA ASP A 75 -6.37 -16.23 26.41
C ASP A 75 -6.08 -17.75 26.50
N GLY A 76 -5.27 -18.29 25.59
CA GLY A 76 -4.93 -19.71 25.50
C GLY A 76 -6.00 -20.56 24.81
N LYS A 77 -7.01 -19.95 24.17
CA LYS A 77 -8.09 -20.66 23.49
C LYS A 77 -7.72 -20.96 22.04
N GLU A 78 -8.02 -22.18 21.61
CA GLU A 78 -7.88 -22.58 20.22
C GLU A 78 -8.95 -21.89 19.36
N ILE A 79 -8.48 -21.22 18.32
CA ILE A 79 -9.31 -20.65 17.26
C ILE A 79 -9.49 -21.71 16.20
N GLU A 80 -10.71 -21.82 15.67
CA GLU A 80 -10.96 -22.78 14.61
C GLU A 80 -10.24 -22.39 13.32
N THR A 81 -9.48 -23.33 12.77
CA THR A 81 -8.64 -23.11 11.58
C THR A 81 -9.05 -23.96 10.38
N ILE A 82 -8.57 -23.55 9.21
CA ILE A 82 -8.50 -24.35 7.99
C ILE A 82 -7.03 -24.37 7.57
N VAL A 83 -6.52 -25.56 7.26
CA VAL A 83 -5.19 -25.72 6.67
C VAL A 83 -5.36 -25.95 5.19
N LEU A 84 -4.69 -25.12 4.38
CA LEU A 84 -4.69 -25.20 2.93
C LEU A 84 -3.27 -25.52 2.47
N PHE A 85 -3.11 -26.65 1.79
CA PHE A 85 -1.84 -27.00 1.17
C PHE A 85 -1.77 -26.44 -0.24
N ASN A 86 -0.60 -25.94 -0.65
CA ASN A 86 -0.45 -25.39 -1.99
C ASN A 86 -0.09 -26.51 -2.99
N PRO A 87 -0.95 -26.80 -3.99
CA PRO A 87 -0.71 -27.89 -4.94
C PRO A 87 0.42 -27.58 -5.92
N LYS A 88 0.76 -26.30 -6.13
CA LYS A 88 1.86 -25.87 -7.01
C LYS A 88 3.19 -25.81 -6.27
N ASP A 89 3.16 -25.33 -5.04
CA ASP A 89 4.32 -25.28 -4.15
C ASP A 89 4.08 -26.20 -2.96
N LYS A 90 4.43 -27.47 -3.15
CA LYS A 90 4.11 -28.53 -2.18
C LYS A 90 4.85 -28.38 -0.85
N LYS A 91 5.81 -27.47 -0.73
CA LYS A 91 6.52 -27.16 0.52
C LYS A 91 5.83 -26.07 1.34
N VAL A 92 4.63 -25.67 0.94
CA VAL A 92 3.90 -24.55 1.56
C VAL A 92 2.52 -24.98 2.03
N ALA A 93 2.21 -24.61 3.27
CA ALA A 93 0.87 -24.66 3.83
C ALA A 93 0.44 -23.27 4.30
N LEU A 94 -0.87 -23.02 4.31
CA LEU A 94 -1.48 -21.82 4.83
C LEU A 94 -2.50 -22.21 5.90
N VAL A 95 -2.28 -21.76 7.13
CA VAL A 95 -3.19 -21.99 8.26
C VAL A 95 -4.02 -20.72 8.45
N LEU A 96 -5.31 -20.78 8.13
CA LEU A 96 -6.24 -19.65 8.21
C LEU A 96 -7.19 -19.83 9.38
N ALA A 97 -7.47 -18.77 10.13
CA ALA A 97 -8.61 -18.77 11.05
C ALA A 97 -9.93 -18.71 10.27
N LYS A 98 -10.91 -19.51 10.70
CA LYS A 98 -12.27 -19.44 10.17
C LYS A 98 -12.97 -18.18 10.65
N SER A 99 -13.94 -17.73 9.87
CA SER A 99 -14.85 -16.67 10.25
C SER A 99 -15.95 -17.12 11.22
N LYS A 100 -16.21 -18.43 11.31
CA LYS A 100 -17.23 -19.04 12.18
C LYS A 100 -16.70 -20.29 12.84
N ASP A 101 -17.17 -20.54 14.06
CA ASP A 101 -16.89 -21.76 14.79
C ASP A 101 -17.78 -22.95 14.33
N LYS A 102 -17.55 -24.15 14.87
CA LYS A 102 -18.32 -25.38 14.61
C LYS A 102 -19.81 -25.23 14.93
N LYS A 103 -20.17 -24.27 15.79
CA LYS A 103 -21.54 -23.96 16.19
C LYS A 103 -22.14 -22.82 15.34
N GLY A 104 -21.41 -22.30 14.36
CA GLY A 104 -21.83 -21.21 13.48
C GLY A 104 -21.69 -19.82 14.06
N LYS A 105 -21.12 -19.66 15.26
CA LYS A 105 -20.89 -18.36 15.91
C LYS A 105 -19.71 -17.66 15.24
N ALA A 106 -19.84 -16.36 15.02
CA ALA A 106 -18.77 -15.56 14.44
C ALA A 106 -17.51 -15.57 15.34
N ILE A 107 -16.37 -15.91 14.73
CA ILE A 107 -15.05 -15.79 15.37
C ILE A 107 -14.57 -14.36 15.12
N THR A 108 -14.29 -13.65 16.20
CA THR A 108 -13.75 -12.29 16.13
C THR A 108 -12.28 -12.31 16.53
N ILE A 109 -11.41 -11.91 15.60
CA ILE A 109 -10.00 -11.71 15.89
C ILE A 109 -9.85 -10.35 16.57
N LYS A 110 -9.20 -10.35 17.75
CA LYS A 110 -9.01 -9.15 18.55
C LYS A 110 -7.85 -8.33 17.98
N PRO A 111 -7.99 -6.99 17.91
CA PRO A 111 -6.86 -6.11 17.59
C PRO A 111 -5.85 -6.07 18.73
N LEU A 112 -4.61 -5.70 18.43
CA LEU A 112 -3.53 -5.56 19.42
C LEU A 112 -3.46 -6.76 20.37
N SER A 113 -3.51 -7.95 19.81
CA SER A 113 -3.58 -9.19 20.58
C SER A 113 -2.54 -10.17 20.05
N ASN A 114 -1.93 -10.90 20.98
CA ASN A 114 -0.94 -11.92 20.68
C ASN A 114 -1.63 -13.24 20.31
N TYR A 115 -1.16 -13.85 19.24
CA TYR A 115 -1.60 -15.14 18.75
C TYR A 115 -0.40 -16.06 18.57
N LYS A 116 -0.65 -17.37 18.67
CA LYS A 116 0.38 -18.40 18.50
C LYS A 116 -0.10 -19.46 17.52
N LEU A 117 0.61 -19.63 16.41
CA LEU A 117 0.53 -20.85 15.62
C LEU A 117 1.30 -21.96 16.34
N VAL A 118 0.71 -23.14 16.44
CA VAL A 118 1.36 -24.38 16.88
C VAL A 118 1.18 -25.43 15.78
N ILE A 119 2.29 -26.02 15.37
CA ILE A 119 2.35 -27.22 14.52
C ILE A 119 2.88 -28.34 15.39
N GLU A 120 2.00 -29.27 15.73
CA GLU A 120 2.29 -30.36 16.67
C GLU A 120 3.27 -31.38 16.06
N LYS A 121 4.03 -32.04 16.93
CA LYS A 121 4.85 -33.19 16.60
C LYS A 121 4.06 -34.26 15.83
N GLY A 122 4.76 -34.99 14.97
CA GLY A 122 4.15 -35.98 14.10
C GLY A 122 3.47 -35.40 12.86
N PHE A 123 3.54 -34.08 12.62
CA PHE A 123 3.16 -33.53 11.31
C PHE A 123 4.01 -34.21 10.23
N LYS A 124 3.38 -34.74 9.18
CA LYS A 124 4.02 -35.61 8.19
C LYS A 124 4.40 -34.85 6.92
N SER A 125 5.61 -35.05 6.40
CA SER A 125 5.93 -34.71 5.03
C SER A 125 5.21 -35.65 4.06
N ALA A 126 5.18 -35.30 2.77
CA ALA A 126 4.65 -36.16 1.72
C ALA A 126 5.47 -37.45 1.56
N GLY A 127 6.76 -37.43 1.95
CA GLY A 127 7.63 -38.60 1.98
C GLY A 127 7.46 -39.49 3.23
N GLY A 128 6.62 -39.08 4.18
CA GLY A 128 6.35 -39.82 5.41
C GLY A 128 7.25 -39.46 6.60
N THR A 129 8.20 -38.52 6.44
CA THR A 129 9.01 -38.01 7.55
C THR A 129 8.15 -37.23 8.53
N GLU A 130 8.36 -37.40 9.82
CA GLU A 130 7.58 -36.72 10.86
C GLU A 130 8.34 -35.58 11.54
N LEU A 131 7.63 -34.51 11.87
CA LEU A 131 8.14 -33.42 12.69
C LEU A 131 8.47 -33.98 14.09
N SER A 132 9.72 -33.91 14.51
CA SER A 132 10.21 -34.53 15.76
C SER A 132 9.74 -33.83 17.03
N LYS A 133 9.39 -32.54 16.93
CA LYS A 133 8.98 -31.67 18.04
C LYS A 133 7.98 -30.63 17.57
N ASP A 134 7.20 -30.10 18.50
CA ASP A 134 6.27 -29.02 18.21
C ASP A 134 7.04 -27.79 17.69
N HIS A 135 6.49 -27.15 16.67
CA HIS A 135 6.95 -25.86 16.18
C HIS A 135 5.92 -24.79 16.52
N SER A 136 6.36 -23.67 17.07
CA SER A 136 5.47 -22.57 17.46
C SER A 136 5.96 -21.23 16.97
N VAL A 137 5.02 -20.40 16.51
CA VAL A 137 5.28 -19.04 16.03
C VAL A 137 4.28 -18.10 16.69
N THR A 138 4.79 -17.04 17.29
CA THR A 138 3.98 -15.98 17.92
C THR A 138 3.90 -14.76 17.02
N PHE A 139 2.78 -14.04 17.04
CA PHE A 139 2.62 -12.79 16.29
C PHE A 139 1.53 -11.92 16.91
N GLU A 140 1.61 -10.61 16.69
CA GLU A 140 0.68 -9.62 17.25
C GLU A 140 -0.12 -8.93 16.14
N THR A 141 -1.44 -8.88 16.32
CA THR A 141 -2.34 -8.21 15.38
C THR A 141 -2.23 -6.69 15.46
N VAL A 142 -2.46 -6.01 14.33
CA VAL A 142 -2.47 -4.56 14.25
C VAL A 142 -3.56 -3.94 15.14
N ASN A 143 -3.29 -2.74 15.65
CA ASN A 143 -4.30 -1.90 16.27
C ASN A 143 -4.92 -0.94 15.23
N PRO A 144 -6.16 -1.18 14.76
CA PRO A 144 -6.80 -0.34 13.76
C PRO A 144 -7.10 1.07 14.29
N SER A 145 -7.26 1.25 15.61
CA SER A 145 -7.55 2.56 16.20
C SER A 145 -6.38 3.53 16.06
N THR A 146 -5.14 3.05 16.08
CA THR A 146 -3.94 3.88 15.84
C THR A 146 -3.88 4.33 14.39
N THR A 147 -4.13 3.44 13.44
CA THR A 147 -4.17 3.77 12.00
C THR A 147 -5.28 4.76 11.68
N MET A 148 -6.45 4.61 12.29
CA MET A 148 -7.58 5.52 12.09
C MET A 148 -7.32 6.91 12.68
N LYS A 149 -6.70 7.01 13.86
CA LYS A 149 -6.31 8.29 14.44
C LYS A 149 -5.28 9.03 13.58
N ILE A 150 -4.29 8.33 13.05
CA ILE A 150 -3.27 8.91 12.17
C ILE A 150 -3.90 9.42 10.87
N SER A 151 -4.75 8.62 10.22
CA SER A 151 -5.41 9.04 8.98
C SER A 151 -6.37 10.20 9.19
N MET A 152 -7.10 10.22 10.31
CA MET A 152 -7.98 11.34 10.66
C MET A 152 -7.19 12.61 10.98
N GLY A 153 -6.02 12.50 11.63
CA GLY A 153 -5.10 13.61 11.85
C GLY A 153 -4.56 14.20 10.54
N MET A 154 -4.15 13.35 9.60
CA MET A 154 -3.69 13.78 8.27
C MET A 154 -4.81 14.49 7.47
N MET A 155 -6.03 13.96 7.55
CA MET A 155 -7.21 14.58 6.95
C MET A 155 -7.52 15.95 7.59
N ALA A 156 -7.44 16.06 8.92
CA ALA A 156 -7.65 17.31 9.62
C ALA A 156 -6.61 18.37 9.22
N LEU A 157 -5.32 18.00 9.11
CA LEU A 157 -4.26 18.89 8.62
C LEU A 157 -4.52 19.36 7.18
N MET A 158 -4.98 18.46 6.29
CA MET A 158 -5.37 18.84 4.93
C MET A 158 -6.53 19.85 4.92
N VAL A 159 -7.57 19.62 5.73
CA VAL A 159 -8.71 20.54 5.83
C VAL A 159 -8.28 21.89 6.39
N VAL A 160 -7.47 21.92 7.45
CA VAL A 160 -6.93 23.16 8.01
C VAL A 160 -6.05 23.89 6.99
N GLY A 161 -5.18 23.17 6.29
CA GLY A 161 -4.34 23.72 5.22
C GLY A 161 -5.16 24.30 4.07
N MET A 162 -6.22 23.61 3.63
CA MET A 162 -7.13 24.12 2.59
C MET A 162 -7.91 25.35 3.06
N VAL A 163 -8.38 25.38 4.30
CA VAL A 163 -9.10 26.54 4.86
C VAL A 163 -8.15 27.74 4.98
N PHE A 164 -6.91 27.54 5.43
CA PHE A 164 -5.92 28.61 5.54
C PHE A 164 -5.47 29.13 4.17
N ALA A 165 -5.18 28.24 3.21
CA ALA A 165 -4.84 28.61 1.83
C ALA A 165 -6.01 29.32 1.12
N SER A 166 -7.24 28.82 1.28
CA SER A 166 -8.45 29.46 0.75
C SER A 166 -8.71 30.82 1.38
N SER A 167 -8.47 30.97 2.70
CA SER A 167 -8.58 32.27 3.38
C SER A 167 -7.52 33.27 2.92
N ARG A 168 -6.27 32.83 2.69
CA ARG A 168 -5.23 33.70 2.10
C ARG A 168 -5.55 34.04 0.64
N ALA A 169 -6.07 33.10 -0.15
CA ALA A 169 -6.49 33.35 -1.53
C ALA A 169 -7.66 34.35 -1.58
N MET A 170 -8.69 34.20 -0.75
CA MET A 170 -9.78 35.17 -0.64
C MET A 170 -9.34 36.55 -0.15
N LYS A 171 -8.33 36.64 0.74
CA LYS A 171 -7.75 37.92 1.16
C LYS A 171 -6.95 38.57 0.02
N LYS A 172 -6.13 37.80 -0.71
CA LYS A 172 -5.43 38.28 -1.91
C LYS A 172 -6.40 38.69 -3.02
N ASP A 173 -7.50 37.96 -3.22
CA ASP A 173 -8.55 38.31 -4.18
C ASP A 173 -9.31 39.57 -3.75
N LYS A 174 -9.63 39.73 -2.46
CA LYS A 174 -10.25 40.96 -1.92
C LYS A 174 -9.32 42.16 -2.00
N GLU A 175 -8.03 42.02 -1.68
CA GLU A 175 -7.03 43.08 -1.84
C GLU A 175 -6.80 43.41 -3.32
N ALA A 176 -6.83 42.41 -4.22
CA ALA A 176 -6.76 42.65 -5.67
C ALA A 176 -8.02 43.35 -6.20
N ASP A 177 -9.21 43.04 -5.66
CA ASP A 177 -10.47 43.72 -6.02
C ASP A 177 -10.57 45.13 -5.42
N GLU A 178 -10.08 45.36 -4.19
CA GLU A 178 -9.99 46.69 -3.60
C GLU A 178 -8.98 47.57 -4.33
N LYS A 179 -7.80 47.03 -4.68
CA LYS A 179 -6.81 47.75 -5.51
C LYS A 179 -7.35 48.10 -6.90
N LYS A 180 -8.15 47.20 -7.52
CA LYS A 180 -8.86 47.49 -8.79
C LYS A 180 -9.96 48.55 -8.65
N LYS A 181 -10.62 48.66 -7.49
CA LYS A 181 -11.60 49.72 -7.23
C LYS A 181 -10.94 51.08 -6.97
N THR A 182 -9.76 51.13 -6.34
CA THR A 182 -9.00 52.37 -6.15
C THR A 182 -8.28 52.87 -7.41
N GLU A 183 -8.01 52.00 -8.39
CA GLU A 183 -7.35 52.38 -9.65
C GLU A 183 -8.28 52.98 -10.72
N LYS A 184 -9.59 53.03 -10.50
CA LYS A 184 -10.52 53.63 -11.48
C LYS A 184 -10.64 55.14 -11.29
N VAL A 185 -9.50 55.85 -11.27
CA VAL A 185 -9.49 57.31 -11.42
C VAL A 185 -9.60 57.62 -12.90
N ASN A 186 -10.71 58.24 -13.33
CA ASN A 186 -10.89 58.66 -14.72
C ASN A 186 -9.86 59.76 -15.06
N PRO A 187 -8.89 59.54 -15.97
CA PRO A 187 -7.77 60.45 -16.22
C PRO A 187 -8.21 61.86 -16.62
N TYR A 188 -9.32 61.97 -17.35
CA TYR A 188 -9.88 63.24 -17.80
C TYR A 188 -10.40 64.11 -16.65
N LYS A 189 -10.83 63.50 -15.53
CA LYS A 189 -11.25 64.25 -14.33
C LYS A 189 -10.07 64.79 -13.54
N VAL A 190 -8.94 64.10 -13.54
CA VAL A 190 -7.73 64.52 -12.81
C VAL A 190 -7.02 65.64 -13.57
N ALA A 191 -6.86 65.49 -14.90
CA ALA A 191 -6.27 66.52 -15.77
C ALA A 191 -7.04 67.85 -15.72
N LYS A 192 -8.38 67.80 -15.74
CA LYS A 192 -9.24 69.00 -15.66
C LYS A 192 -9.17 69.72 -14.30
N LYS A 193 -8.82 69.02 -13.23
CA LYS A 193 -8.68 69.60 -11.88
C LYS A 193 -7.26 70.08 -11.54
N THR A 194 -6.23 69.51 -12.18
CA THR A 194 -4.81 69.82 -11.87
C THR A 194 -4.10 70.61 -12.97
N GLY A 195 -4.74 70.85 -14.12
CA GLY A 195 -4.20 71.70 -15.19
C GLY A 195 -2.99 71.11 -15.93
N LYS A 196 -2.72 69.81 -15.77
CA LYS A 196 -1.61 69.09 -16.42
C LYS A 196 -2.11 68.26 -17.61
N SER A 197 -1.24 68.04 -18.60
CA SER A 197 -1.56 67.26 -19.80
C SER A 197 -1.81 65.78 -19.47
N VAL A 198 -2.63 65.13 -20.30
CA VAL A 198 -3.05 63.74 -20.10
C VAL A 198 -1.85 62.78 -20.23
N GLU A 199 -0.85 63.13 -21.05
CA GLU A 199 0.36 62.32 -21.21
C GLU A 199 1.21 62.24 -19.92
N ASP A 200 1.32 63.34 -19.17
CA ASP A 200 2.13 63.38 -17.94
C ASP A 200 1.54 62.55 -16.81
N VAL A 201 0.21 62.46 -16.74
CA VAL A 201 -0.51 61.65 -15.74
C VAL A 201 -0.32 60.16 -16.02
N VAL A 202 -0.38 59.76 -17.29
CA VAL A 202 -0.17 58.37 -17.73
C VAL A 202 1.29 57.94 -17.57
N ALA A 203 2.24 58.85 -17.80
CA ALA A 203 3.66 58.58 -17.59
C ALA A 203 4.00 58.41 -16.10
N ALA A 204 3.41 59.23 -15.21
CA ALA A 204 3.59 59.12 -13.77
C ALA A 204 2.99 57.82 -13.19
N GLU A 205 1.84 57.37 -13.70
CA GLU A 205 1.24 56.09 -13.31
C GLU A 205 2.07 54.89 -13.78
N LYS A 206 2.56 54.90 -15.03
CA LYS A 206 3.44 53.84 -15.54
C LYS A 206 4.73 53.70 -14.72
N LYS A 207 5.34 54.82 -14.35
CA LYS A 207 6.58 54.85 -13.56
C LYS A 207 6.38 54.39 -12.10
N LYS A 208 5.16 54.52 -11.56
CA LYS A 208 4.79 53.96 -10.26
C LYS A 208 4.53 52.46 -10.34
N LYS A 209 3.84 52.00 -11.40
CA LYS A 209 3.57 50.57 -11.63
C LYS A 209 4.85 49.76 -11.86
N GLU A 210 5.84 50.29 -12.59
CA GLU A 210 7.14 49.63 -12.74
C GLU A 210 7.91 49.48 -11.42
N LYS A 211 7.84 50.48 -10.54
CA LYS A 211 8.49 50.41 -9.22
C LYS A 211 7.81 49.41 -8.28
N GLU A 212 6.50 49.22 -8.37
CA GLU A 212 5.77 48.20 -7.58
C GLU A 212 6.06 46.78 -8.06
N VAL A 213 6.14 46.56 -9.38
CA VAL A 213 6.48 45.25 -9.96
C VAL A 213 7.92 44.84 -9.62
N SER A 214 8.86 45.79 -9.56
CA SER A 214 10.25 45.50 -9.18
C SER A 214 10.43 45.11 -7.71
N LYS A 215 9.53 45.54 -6.81
CA LYS A 215 9.57 45.17 -5.38
C LYS A 215 8.92 43.81 -5.12
N LEU A 216 7.89 43.46 -5.87
CA LEU A 216 7.20 42.17 -5.76
C LEU A 216 8.02 40.99 -6.33
N GLY A 217 9.01 41.25 -7.19
CA GLY A 217 9.88 40.21 -7.75
C GLY A 217 11.05 39.79 -6.84
N ALA A 218 11.24 40.42 -5.68
CA ALA A 218 12.40 40.22 -4.81
C ALA A 218 12.08 39.61 -3.42
N GLU A 219 10.80 39.32 -3.11
CA GLU A 219 10.37 38.82 -1.80
C GLU A 219 9.80 37.38 -1.81
N ASP A 220 9.85 36.66 -2.95
CA ASP A 220 9.27 35.33 -3.11
C ASP A 220 10.31 34.18 -3.12
N GLU A 221 11.41 34.25 -2.36
CA GLU A 221 12.40 33.15 -2.29
C GLU A 221 12.55 32.40 -0.95
N ASP A 222 12.02 32.87 0.18
CA ASP A 222 12.25 32.20 1.47
C ASP A 222 10.96 31.92 2.23
N ASP A 223 10.34 30.77 2.00
CA ASP A 223 9.53 30.05 3.01
C ASP A 223 9.15 28.64 2.48
N TYR A 224 10.15 27.76 2.42
CA TYR A 224 9.91 26.32 2.40
C TYR A 224 10.04 25.79 3.83
N GLU A 225 8.91 25.61 4.52
CA GLU A 225 8.89 24.83 5.75
C GLU A 225 9.35 23.39 5.46
N GLU A 226 10.44 23.00 6.13
CA GLU A 226 11.02 21.67 6.13
C GLU A 226 9.98 20.64 6.59
N VAL A 227 9.44 19.87 5.65
CA VAL A 227 8.61 18.69 5.98
C VAL A 227 9.56 17.62 6.51
N PRO A 228 9.36 17.08 7.73
CA PRO A 228 10.24 16.04 8.26
C PRO A 228 10.21 14.80 7.34
N GLU A 229 11.40 14.43 6.85
CA GLU A 229 11.62 13.28 5.98
C GLU A 229 11.17 11.98 6.67
N ILE A 230 9.98 11.51 6.32
CA ILE A 230 9.62 10.10 6.50
C ILE A 230 9.38 9.51 5.12
N ARG A 231 10.45 8.98 4.50
CA ARG A 231 10.47 7.77 3.63
C ARG A 231 11.82 7.63 2.90
N SER A 232 12.75 6.88 3.48
CA SER A 232 14.05 6.52 2.91
C SER A 232 14.02 5.51 1.73
N ARG A 233 12.91 5.41 0.98
CA ARG A 233 12.83 4.55 -0.23
C ARG A 233 11.94 5.15 -1.32
N LEU A 234 12.27 6.36 -1.78
CA LEU A 234 11.64 6.96 -2.96
C LEU A 234 12.53 6.74 -4.19
N PHE A 235 12.07 5.93 -5.15
CA PHE A 235 12.71 5.84 -6.46
C PHE A 235 12.37 7.09 -7.27
N LYS A 236 13.39 7.78 -7.80
CA LYS A 236 13.23 8.96 -8.65
C LYS A 236 12.56 8.53 -9.97
N VAL A 237 11.37 9.07 -10.24
CA VAL A 237 10.65 8.85 -11.51
C VAL A 237 11.04 9.96 -12.49
N SER A 238 11.24 9.63 -13.77
CA SER A 238 11.72 10.58 -14.80
C SER A 238 10.75 11.72 -15.10
N HIS A 239 9.44 11.50 -14.90
CA HIS A 239 8.38 12.49 -15.08
C HIS A 239 7.09 11.97 -14.43
N PRO A 240 6.19 12.87 -13.98
CA PRO A 240 4.90 12.48 -13.43
C PRO A 240 4.09 11.71 -14.48
N LYS A 241 3.72 10.47 -14.17
CA LYS A 241 2.83 9.66 -15.02
C LYS A 241 1.40 9.83 -14.55
N ASN A 242 0.50 10.17 -15.48
CA ASN A 242 -0.92 10.26 -15.17
C ASN A 242 -1.55 8.86 -15.17
N ALA A 243 -2.63 8.66 -14.40
CA ALA A 243 -3.32 7.37 -14.30
C ALA A 243 -3.87 6.85 -15.65
N GLY A 244 -3.92 7.70 -16.69
CA GLY A 244 -4.30 7.33 -18.05
C GLY A 244 -3.17 6.77 -18.91
N ASP A 245 -1.92 6.83 -18.45
CA ASP A 245 -0.73 6.37 -19.19
C ASP A 245 -0.45 4.88 -18.98
N PHE A 246 -0.98 4.30 -17.89
CA PHE A 246 -0.99 2.86 -17.70
C PHE A 246 -2.23 2.28 -18.37
N GLY A 247 -2.02 1.58 -19.49
CA GLY A 247 -3.04 0.94 -20.32
C GLY A 247 -3.80 -0.17 -19.58
N SER A 248 -4.66 0.22 -18.63
CA SER A 248 -5.59 -0.70 -18.01
C SER A 248 -6.78 -0.91 -18.95
N LYS A 249 -7.24 -2.17 -19.06
CA LYS A 249 -8.44 -2.54 -19.84
C LYS A 249 -9.69 -1.75 -19.41
N TYR A 250 -9.68 -1.16 -18.21
CA TYR A 250 -10.74 -0.29 -17.72
C TYR A 250 -10.69 1.10 -18.36
N VAL A 251 -9.51 1.72 -18.45
CA VAL A 251 -9.33 3.05 -19.07
C VAL A 251 -9.73 3.02 -20.54
N GLU A 252 -9.39 1.94 -21.24
CA GLU A 252 -9.77 1.73 -22.65
C GLU A 252 -11.29 1.63 -22.84
N LYS A 253 -11.98 0.88 -21.97
CA LYS A 253 -13.45 0.79 -21.96
C LYS A 253 -14.11 2.14 -21.67
N VAL A 254 -13.55 2.93 -20.75
CA VAL A 254 -14.07 4.27 -20.42
C VAL A 254 -13.89 5.24 -21.60
N ARG A 255 -12.72 5.23 -22.26
CA ARG A 255 -12.48 6.03 -23.47
C ARG A 255 -13.43 5.64 -24.60
N ALA A 256 -13.63 4.35 -24.84
CA ALA A 256 -14.56 3.86 -25.87
C ALA A 256 -16.02 4.26 -25.57
N ARG A 257 -16.45 4.20 -24.30
CA ARG A 257 -17.79 4.66 -23.88
C ARG A 257 -17.97 6.16 -24.08
N ASN A 258 -16.97 6.97 -23.70
CA ASN A 258 -17.01 8.42 -23.88
C ASN A 258 -17.03 8.81 -25.36
N ALA A 259 -16.25 8.14 -26.21
CA ALA A 259 -16.28 8.34 -27.65
C ALA A 259 -17.66 8.01 -28.26
N LYS A 260 -18.28 6.90 -27.85
CA LYS A 260 -19.65 6.55 -28.28
C LYS A 260 -20.67 7.59 -27.84
N ASN A 261 -20.60 8.06 -26.59
CA ASN A 261 -21.50 9.10 -26.08
C ASN A 261 -21.30 10.43 -26.81
N ALA A 262 -20.07 10.82 -27.13
CA ALA A 262 -19.78 12.02 -27.91
C ALA A 262 -20.33 11.92 -29.35
N MET A 263 -20.21 10.76 -30.00
CA MET A 263 -20.81 10.52 -31.32
C MET A 263 -22.34 10.59 -31.29
N ILE A 264 -22.97 10.03 -30.26
CA ILE A 264 -24.44 10.10 -30.08
C ILE A 264 -24.86 11.56 -29.87
N GLN A 265 -24.16 12.32 -29.03
CA GLN A 265 -24.45 13.74 -28.83
C GLN A 265 -24.22 14.58 -30.10
N ALA A 266 -23.19 14.28 -30.89
CA ALA A 266 -22.95 14.94 -32.17
C ALA A 266 -24.08 14.65 -33.18
N LYS A 267 -24.57 13.40 -33.25
CA LYS A 267 -25.74 13.04 -34.08
C LYS A 267 -27.02 13.74 -33.62
N ILE A 268 -27.25 13.84 -32.31
CA ILE A 268 -28.39 14.58 -31.75
C ILE A 268 -28.31 16.08 -32.08
N LYS A 269 -27.11 16.68 -31.98
CA LYS A 269 -26.89 18.10 -32.36
C LYS A 269 -27.06 18.32 -33.86
N ALA A 270 -26.60 17.40 -34.71
CA ALA A 270 -26.79 17.46 -36.16
C ALA A 270 -28.28 17.33 -36.56
N ALA A 271 -29.02 16.43 -35.91
CA ALA A 271 -30.46 16.27 -36.12
C ALA A 271 -31.26 17.51 -35.68
N LYS A 272 -30.82 18.20 -34.61
CA LYS A 272 -31.41 19.48 -34.18
C LYS A 272 -31.13 20.62 -35.16
N LYS A 273 -29.96 20.66 -35.81
CA LYS A 273 -29.65 21.64 -36.87
C LYS A 273 -30.48 21.44 -38.15
N GLY A 274 -30.88 20.20 -38.46
CA GLY A 274 -31.72 19.88 -39.62
C GLY A 274 -33.18 20.35 -39.51
N LYS A 275 -33.73 20.47 -38.29
CA LYS A 275 -35.13 20.90 -38.07
C LYS A 275 -35.34 22.43 -38.14
N GLY A 276 -34.27 23.22 -38.24
CA GLY A 276 -34.34 24.69 -38.35
C GLY A 276 -34.45 25.25 -39.78
N LYS A 277 -34.38 24.41 -40.83
CA LYS A 277 -34.38 24.84 -42.25
C LYS A 277 -35.68 24.52 -43.02
N ARG A 278 -36.80 24.24 -42.34
CA ARG A 278 -38.13 24.21 -42.97
C ARG A 278 -39.03 25.28 -42.38
N LYS A 279 -38.75 26.54 -42.71
CA LYS A 279 -39.71 27.65 -42.70
C LYS A 279 -39.19 28.74 -43.63
N LYS A 280 -39.54 28.59 -44.91
CA LYS A 280 -39.93 29.66 -45.81
C LYS A 280 -40.98 29.07 -46.73
#